data_AF-A0A964R7Z9-F1
#
_entry.id   AF-A0A964R7Z9-F1
#
_cell.length_a   1.000
_cell.length_b   1.000
_cell.length_c   1.000
_cell.angle_alpha   90.00
_cell.angle_beta   90.00
_cell.angle_gamma   90.00
#
_symmetry.space_group_name_H-M   'P 1'
#
loop_
_entity.id
_entity.type
_entity.pdbx_description
1 polymer ?
#
loop_
_entity_poly.entity_id
_entity_poly.type
_entity_poly.pdbx_seq_one_letter_code
_entity_poly.pdbx_strand_id
1 'polypeptide(L)'
;AQEFLKKTGNRPSGQETGLLMHTQDEWWVILEFEEIGYVKDDEKKELDADKLIASYRQGSESMNEARQERGTPPIRIVGWHVAPNYNDITKNLEWSVEAESGGEKFVNYNVRLLGRKGVTKVTLIEDRSHVDATLPQFREILRSHQYGDGESYAEYRQGDRIAQYGLGALVLGGAAAAAAKFGLFAPLILFFKKAWKLVAAGVVGAVMWIKNLITGRNKNEGGWRRP
;
A
#
# COMPACT_ATOMS: atom_id res chain seq x y z
N ALA A 1 -13.22 -12.68 14.00
CA ALA A 1 -13.00 -11.32 13.47
C ALA A 1 -14.22 -10.80 12.68
N GLN A 2 -14.62 -11.43 11.57
CA GLN A 2 -15.69 -10.92 10.69
C GLN A 2 -17.03 -10.67 11.40
N GLU A 3 -17.52 -11.63 12.20
CA GLU A 3 -18.76 -11.46 12.95
C GLU A 3 -18.70 -10.32 13.97
N PHE A 4 -17.54 -10.13 14.60
CA PHE A 4 -17.31 -9.00 15.50
C PHE A 4 -17.35 -7.66 14.74
N LEU A 5 -16.74 -7.59 13.55
CA LEU A 5 -16.80 -6.39 12.72
C LEU A 5 -18.23 -6.05 12.32
N LYS A 6 -19.02 -7.03 11.86
CA LYS A 6 -20.43 -6.81 11.54
C LYS A 6 -21.21 -6.27 12.74
N LYS A 7 -21.01 -6.84 13.93
CA LYS A 7 -21.68 -6.41 15.18
C LYS A 7 -21.30 -4.99 15.60
N THR A 8 -20.09 -4.55 15.28
CA THR A 8 -19.61 -3.18 15.57
C THR A 8 -19.91 -2.19 14.42
N GLY A 9 -20.74 -2.58 13.45
CA GLY A 9 -21.13 -1.73 12.32
C GLY A 9 -20.02 -1.54 11.27
N ASN A 10 -18.99 -2.37 11.30
CA ASN A 10 -17.89 -2.40 10.34
C ASN A 10 -18.14 -3.47 9.26
N ARG A 11 -17.64 -3.19 8.05
CA ARG A 11 -17.69 -4.15 6.93
C ARG A 11 -16.43 -5.01 6.96
N PRO A 12 -16.54 -6.35 7.10
CA PRO A 12 -15.38 -7.23 6.95
C PRO A 12 -14.84 -7.20 5.52
N SER A 13 -13.53 -7.32 5.37
CA SER A 13 -12.84 -7.46 4.09
C SER A 13 -12.86 -8.91 3.57
N GLY A 14 -13.00 -9.88 4.47
CA GLY A 14 -12.82 -11.30 4.16
C GLY A 14 -11.38 -11.79 4.31
N GLN A 15 -10.44 -10.89 4.63
CA GLN A 15 -9.01 -11.17 4.75
C GLN A 15 -8.52 -11.15 6.21
N GLU A 16 -9.42 -11.08 7.18
CA GLU A 16 -9.07 -11.06 8.60
C GLU A 16 -8.42 -12.37 9.03
N THR A 17 -7.17 -12.27 9.46
CA THR A 17 -6.38 -13.38 9.99
C THR A 17 -6.41 -13.42 11.52
N GLY A 18 -6.77 -12.31 12.18
CA GLY A 18 -6.81 -12.23 13.63
C GLY A 18 -7.65 -11.08 14.17
N LEU A 19 -8.07 -11.24 15.43
CA LEU A 19 -8.68 -10.20 16.26
C LEU A 19 -8.10 -10.35 17.67
N LEU A 20 -7.50 -9.27 18.18
CA LEU A 20 -7.10 -9.16 19.58
C LEU A 20 -8.02 -8.14 20.23
N MET A 21 -8.56 -8.46 21.40
CA MET A 21 -9.37 -7.55 22.19
C MET A 21 -8.72 -7.45 23.55
N HIS A 22 -8.56 -6.22 24.06
CA HIS A 22 -8.18 -6.06 25.44
C HIS A 22 -9.37 -6.46 26.32
N THR A 23 -9.10 -7.15 27.43
CA THR A 23 -10.17 -7.73 28.27
C THR A 23 -10.71 -6.76 29.32
N GLN A 24 -9.97 -5.68 29.58
CA GLN A 24 -10.31 -4.66 30.58
C GLN A 24 -10.59 -3.29 29.96
N ASP A 25 -9.94 -2.99 28.84
CA ASP A 25 -10.13 -1.75 28.09
C ASP A 25 -10.86 -2.07 26.78
N GLU A 26 -11.52 -1.08 26.20
CA GLU A 26 -12.40 -1.29 25.05
C GLU A 26 -11.69 -1.31 23.70
N TRP A 27 -10.36 -1.28 23.66
CA TRP A 27 -9.62 -1.31 22.40
C TRP A 27 -9.46 -2.70 21.82
N TRP A 28 -9.37 -2.74 20.49
CA TRP A 28 -9.13 -3.97 19.76
C TRP A 28 -8.22 -3.74 18.55
N VAL A 29 -7.55 -4.83 18.16
CA VAL A 29 -6.65 -4.88 17.02
C VAL A 29 -7.16 -5.91 16.03
N ILE A 30 -7.27 -5.50 14.77
CA ILE A 30 -7.59 -6.40 13.66
C ILE A 30 -6.30 -6.65 12.89
N LEU A 31 -6.08 -7.92 12.56
CA LEU A 31 -5.00 -8.35 11.68
C LEU A 31 -5.60 -8.90 10.39
N GLU A 32 -5.03 -8.48 9.27
CA GLU A 32 -5.35 -8.99 7.94
C GLU A 32 -4.06 -9.22 7.17
N PHE A 33 -4.07 -10.16 6.22
CA PHE A 33 -2.95 -10.33 5.30
C PHE A 33 -3.41 -10.17 3.86
N GLU A 34 -2.73 -9.30 3.12
CA GLU A 34 -2.97 -9.09 1.69
C GLU A 34 -1.77 -9.59 0.90
N GLU A 35 -1.94 -10.72 0.20
CA GLU A 35 -0.92 -11.25 -0.70
C GLU A 35 -0.92 -10.47 -2.01
N ILE A 36 -0.27 -9.30 -2.02
CA ILE A 36 -0.21 -8.37 -3.16
C ILE A 36 1.14 -8.34 -3.87
N GLY A 37 2.14 -9.04 -3.33
CA GLY A 37 3.53 -8.98 -3.79
C GLY A 37 4.36 -7.97 -3.01
N TYR A 38 5.60 -7.79 -3.43
CA TYR A 38 6.56 -6.86 -2.86
C TYR A 38 6.16 -5.42 -3.17
N VAL A 39 5.82 -4.66 -2.14
CA VAL A 39 5.51 -3.23 -2.24
C VAL A 39 6.81 -2.46 -2.29
N LYS A 40 7.01 -1.59 -3.28
CA LYS A 40 8.20 -0.73 -3.31
C LYS A 40 8.05 0.45 -2.35
N ASP A 41 9.15 0.87 -1.75
CA ASP A 41 9.25 2.01 -0.85
C ASP A 41 9.79 3.28 -1.54
N ASP A 42 9.76 3.33 -2.87
CA ASP A 42 10.20 4.49 -3.66
C ASP A 42 9.34 5.73 -3.41
N GLU A 43 8.04 5.55 -3.14
CA GLU A 43 7.08 6.62 -2.81
C GLU A 43 7.21 7.18 -1.38
N LYS A 44 8.12 6.66 -0.54
CA LYS A 44 8.13 6.98 0.91
C LYS A 44 8.29 8.46 1.27
N LYS A 45 8.87 9.26 0.37
CA LYS A 45 9.02 10.72 0.52
C LYS A 45 7.92 11.52 -0.16
N GLU A 46 7.00 10.85 -0.86
CA GLU A 46 5.96 11.46 -1.70
C GLU A 46 4.55 11.35 -1.06
N LEU A 47 4.47 10.88 0.18
CA LEU A 47 3.22 10.76 0.93
C LEU A 47 2.67 12.15 1.30
N ASP A 48 1.77 12.66 0.47
CA ASP A 48 1.08 13.94 0.67
C ASP A 48 -0.09 13.76 1.67
N ALA A 49 0.18 14.04 2.94
CA ALA A 49 -0.79 13.84 4.03
C ALA A 49 -2.10 14.63 3.83
N ASP A 50 -2.05 15.81 3.22
CA ASP A 50 -3.23 16.65 2.97
C ASP A 50 -4.12 16.05 1.88
N LYS A 51 -3.53 15.55 0.80
CA LYS A 51 -4.28 14.81 -0.23
C LYS A 51 -4.86 13.51 0.33
N LEU A 52 -4.07 12.77 1.11
CA LEU A 52 -4.50 11.49 1.66
C LEU A 52 -5.69 11.64 2.62
N ILE A 53 -5.70 12.66 3.49
CA ILE A 53 -6.85 12.87 4.40
C ILE A 53 -8.09 13.38 3.67
N ALA A 54 -7.91 14.14 2.59
CA ALA A 54 -9.03 14.52 1.72
C ALA A 54 -9.70 13.30 1.09
N SER A 55 -8.92 12.30 0.66
CA SER A 55 -9.47 11.03 0.17
C SER A 55 -10.21 10.25 1.25
N TYR A 56 -9.73 10.25 2.50
CA TYR A 56 -10.47 9.67 3.63
C TYR A 56 -11.83 10.33 3.85
N ARG A 57 -11.89 11.68 3.80
CA ARG A 57 -13.15 12.43 3.92
C ARG A 57 -14.13 12.04 2.81
N GLN A 58 -13.67 12.04 1.56
CA GLN A 58 -14.50 11.65 0.41
C GLN A 58 -15.00 10.20 0.52
N GLY A 59 -14.12 9.26 0.92
CA GLY A 59 -14.52 7.86 1.12
C GLY A 59 -15.57 7.70 2.24
N SER A 60 -15.46 8.50 3.30
CA SER A 60 -16.42 8.47 4.40
C SER A 60 -17.81 8.96 4.00
N GLU A 61 -17.92 9.94 3.10
CA GLU A 61 -19.21 10.42 2.58
C GLU A 61 -19.99 9.30 1.91
N SER A 62 -19.35 8.55 1.00
CA SER A 62 -19.97 7.40 0.34
C SER A 62 -20.34 6.27 1.32
N MET A 63 -19.52 6.03 2.34
CA MET A 63 -19.85 5.06 3.38
C MET A 63 -21.01 5.51 4.27
N ASN A 64 -21.15 6.82 4.51
CA ASN A 64 -22.16 7.38 5.39
C ASN A 64 -23.56 7.25 4.84
N GLU A 65 -23.76 7.32 3.53
CA GLU A 65 -25.06 7.06 2.88
C GLU A 65 -25.62 5.70 3.36
N ALA A 66 -24.82 4.63 3.22
CA ALA A 66 -25.21 3.30 3.65
C ALA A 66 -25.34 3.15 5.20
N ARG A 67 -24.63 3.96 5.99
CA ARG A 67 -24.78 3.96 7.47
C ARG A 67 -26.11 4.61 7.86
N GLN A 68 -26.46 5.73 7.23
CA GLN A 68 -27.69 6.47 7.47
C GLN A 68 -28.92 5.65 7.08
N GLU A 69 -28.89 4.96 5.93
CA GLU A 69 -29.95 4.02 5.51
C GLU A 69 -30.23 2.93 6.55
N ARG A 70 -29.22 2.55 7.35
CA ARG A 70 -29.33 1.56 8.43
C ARG A 70 -29.54 2.18 9.82
N GLY A 71 -29.83 3.48 9.91
CA GLY A 71 -30.01 4.18 11.18
C GLY A 71 -28.74 4.26 12.05
N THR A 72 -27.56 4.04 11.47
CA THR A 72 -26.27 4.15 12.17
C THR A 72 -25.71 5.56 12.01
N PRO A 73 -25.13 6.18 13.07
CA PRO A 73 -24.51 7.50 12.93
C PRO A 73 -23.43 7.54 11.84
N PRO A 74 -23.33 8.67 11.11
CA PRO A 74 -22.26 8.87 10.13
C PRO A 74 -20.90 9.00 10.83
N ILE A 75 -19.86 8.56 10.15
CA ILE A 75 -18.46 8.79 10.54
C ILE A 75 -17.98 10.07 9.88
N ARG A 76 -17.47 11.01 10.68
CA ARG A 76 -16.79 12.20 10.21
C ARG A 76 -15.28 12.07 10.46
N ILE A 77 -14.49 12.20 9.39
CA ILE A 77 -13.02 12.24 9.51
C ILE A 77 -12.60 13.62 10.04
N VAL A 78 -12.00 13.65 11.23
CA VAL A 78 -11.49 14.88 11.84
C VAL A 78 -10.16 15.26 11.19
N GLY A 79 -9.20 14.33 11.19
CA GLY A 79 -7.86 14.56 10.66
C GLY A 79 -6.91 13.43 11.01
N TRP A 80 -5.61 13.72 10.99
CA TRP A 80 -4.59 12.81 11.47
C TRP A 80 -4.37 12.98 12.96
N HIS A 81 -4.37 11.88 13.72
CA HIS A 81 -3.66 11.83 15.01
C HIS A 81 -2.16 11.64 14.78
N VAL A 82 -1.80 10.81 13.79
CA VAL A 82 -0.43 10.64 13.29
C VAL A 82 -0.46 10.63 11.77
N ALA A 83 0.25 11.55 11.13
CA ALA A 83 0.33 11.60 9.68
C ALA A 83 1.06 10.37 9.11
N PRO A 84 0.77 9.94 7.86
CA PRO A 84 1.44 8.81 7.23
C PRO A 84 2.96 8.94 7.20
N ASN A 85 3.64 7.92 7.72
CA ASN A 85 5.09 7.87 7.79
C ASN A 85 5.61 6.46 7.54
N TYR A 86 6.64 6.36 6.70
CA TYR A 86 7.39 5.14 6.47
C TYR A 86 8.64 5.10 7.35
N ASN A 87 8.86 3.98 8.03
CA ASN A 87 10.04 3.79 8.87
C ASN A 87 11.10 2.97 8.12
N ASP A 88 12.24 3.58 7.81
CA ASP A 88 13.33 2.94 7.07
C ASP A 88 14.00 1.78 7.80
N ILE A 89 13.91 1.73 9.14
CA ILE A 89 14.50 0.67 9.97
C ILE A 89 13.57 -0.55 10.00
N THR A 90 12.30 -0.34 10.36
CA THR A 90 11.33 -1.44 10.50
C THR A 90 10.70 -1.84 9.17
N LYS A 91 10.84 -1.01 8.13
CA LYS A 91 10.20 -1.17 6.82
C LYS A 91 8.66 -1.15 6.88
N ASN A 92 8.12 -0.53 7.93
CA ASN A 92 6.67 -0.41 8.14
C ASN A 92 6.16 0.96 7.71
N LEU A 93 4.91 1.00 7.25
CA LEU A 93 4.15 2.23 7.03
C LEU A 93 3.13 2.39 8.15
N GLU A 94 3.11 3.55 8.82
CA GLU A 94 2.26 3.83 9.98
C GLU A 94 1.49 5.14 9.80
N TRP A 95 0.24 5.19 10.26
CA TRP A 95 -0.56 6.41 10.35
C TRP A 95 -1.71 6.23 11.34
N SER A 96 -2.35 7.33 11.75
CA SER A 96 -3.54 7.27 12.59
C SER A 96 -4.55 8.33 12.20
N VAL A 97 -5.78 7.89 11.91
CA VAL A 97 -6.90 8.77 11.57
C VAL A 97 -7.76 8.99 12.80
N GLU A 98 -8.02 10.24 13.15
CA GLU A 98 -9.05 10.61 14.13
C GLU A 98 -10.40 10.77 13.41
N ALA A 99 -11.43 10.15 13.97
CA ALA A 99 -12.78 10.20 13.46
C ALA A 99 -13.79 10.37 14.60
N GLU A 100 -14.99 10.81 14.25
CA GLU A 100 -16.09 11.02 15.18
C GLU A 100 -17.37 10.37 14.63
N SER A 101 -18.15 9.75 15.50
CA SER A 101 -19.43 9.14 15.16
C SER A 101 -20.36 9.19 16.35
N GLY A 102 -21.55 9.80 16.21
CA GLY A 102 -22.54 9.83 17.28
C GLY A 102 -22.12 10.60 18.54
N GLY A 103 -21.18 11.54 18.44
CA GLY A 103 -20.65 12.30 19.57
C GLY A 103 -19.37 11.72 20.17
N GLU A 104 -19.04 10.48 19.86
CA GLU A 104 -17.83 9.79 20.33
C GLU A 104 -16.66 9.99 19.35
N LYS A 105 -15.46 10.18 19.88
CA LYS A 105 -14.22 10.31 19.09
C LYS A 105 -13.34 9.10 19.27
N PHE A 106 -12.86 8.57 18.16
CA PHE A 106 -12.00 7.40 18.16
C PHE A 106 -10.89 7.59 17.13
N VAL A 107 -9.86 6.75 17.25
CA VAL A 107 -8.77 6.69 16.30
C VAL A 107 -8.72 5.33 15.63
N ASN A 108 -8.23 5.30 14.40
CA ASN A 108 -7.79 4.08 13.74
C ASN A 108 -6.28 4.20 13.52
N TYR A 109 -5.50 3.59 14.40
CA TYR A 109 -4.05 3.52 14.25
C TYR A 109 -3.70 2.33 13.35
N ASN A 110 -3.18 2.65 12.17
CA ASN A 110 -2.89 1.73 11.10
C ASN A 110 -1.39 1.48 11.01
N VAL A 111 -1.02 0.21 10.88
CA VAL A 111 0.32 -0.23 10.52
C VAL A 111 0.22 -1.20 9.35
N ARG A 112 1.12 -1.04 8.39
CA ARG A 112 1.34 -1.99 7.29
C ARG A 112 2.74 -2.54 7.49
N LEU A 113 2.80 -3.77 7.96
CA LEU A 113 4.03 -4.53 8.04
C LEU A 113 4.29 -5.06 6.65
N LEU A 114 5.36 -4.61 6.01
CA LEU A 114 5.67 -5.04 4.65
C LEU A 114 6.43 -6.37 4.72
N GLY A 115 6.00 -7.33 3.91
CA GLY A 115 6.67 -8.60 3.69
C GLY A 115 7.15 -8.74 2.26
N ARG A 116 7.88 -9.82 1.98
CA ARG A 116 8.40 -10.13 0.64
C ARG A 116 7.30 -10.33 -0.39
N LYS A 117 6.18 -10.94 0.01
CA LYS A 117 5.09 -11.38 -0.88
C LYS A 117 3.76 -10.66 -0.65
N GLY A 118 3.69 -9.76 0.32
CA GLY A 118 2.44 -9.11 0.69
C GLY A 118 2.60 -8.23 1.91
N VAL A 119 1.46 -7.87 2.49
CA VAL A 119 1.40 -6.90 3.60
C VAL A 119 0.51 -7.43 4.70
N THR A 120 1.00 -7.42 5.93
CA THR A 120 0.15 -7.61 7.11
C THR A 120 -0.41 -6.24 7.51
N LYS A 121 -1.73 -6.10 7.46
CA LYS A 121 -2.45 -4.91 7.90
C LYS A 121 -2.79 -5.10 9.38
N VAL A 122 -2.34 -4.18 10.21
CA VAL A 122 -2.67 -4.15 11.64
C VAL A 122 -3.39 -2.84 11.92
N THR A 123 -4.61 -2.92 12.42
CA THR A 123 -5.41 -1.74 12.73
C THR A 123 -5.88 -1.80 14.17
N LEU A 124 -5.39 -0.88 15.00
CA LEU A 124 -5.90 -0.61 16.34
C LEU A 124 -7.07 0.38 16.25
N ILE A 125 -8.15 0.06 16.95
CA ILE A 125 -9.30 0.94 17.16
C ILE A 125 -9.36 1.23 18.66
N GLU A 126 -9.40 2.51 19.02
CA GLU A 126 -9.31 2.99 20.40
C GLU A 126 -10.01 4.36 20.52
N ASP A 127 -10.48 4.68 21.71
CA ASP A 127 -10.98 6.00 22.07
C ASP A 127 -9.89 7.07 21.94
N ARG A 128 -10.27 8.25 21.44
CA ARG A 128 -9.31 9.33 21.19
C ARG A 128 -8.59 9.80 22.47
N SER A 129 -9.22 9.71 23.63
CA SER A 129 -8.65 10.11 24.92
C SER A 129 -7.66 9.11 25.50
N HIS A 130 -7.73 7.83 25.09
CA HIS A 130 -6.89 6.75 25.63
C HIS A 130 -5.74 6.34 24.72
N VAL A 131 -5.78 6.67 23.42
CA VAL A 131 -4.81 6.17 22.43
C VAL A 131 -3.35 6.29 22.87
N ASP A 132 -2.92 7.43 23.40
CA ASP A 132 -1.51 7.65 23.71
C ASP A 132 -1.02 6.73 24.86
N ALA A 133 -1.92 6.34 25.78
CA ALA A 133 -1.65 5.36 26.83
C ALA A 133 -1.66 3.91 26.30
N THR A 134 -2.46 3.63 25.26
CA THR A 134 -2.58 2.32 24.61
C THR A 134 -1.40 2.03 23.66
N LEU A 135 -0.82 3.06 23.04
CA LEU A 135 0.24 2.90 22.03
C LEU A 135 1.47 2.10 22.49
N PRO A 136 2.00 2.25 23.72
CA PRO A 136 3.09 1.41 24.20
C PRO A 136 2.76 -0.09 24.16
N GLN A 137 1.58 -0.49 24.66
CA GLN A 137 1.14 -1.88 24.65
C GLN A 137 0.90 -2.39 23.23
N PHE A 138 0.28 -1.57 22.38
CA PHE A 138 0.08 -1.89 20.97
C PHE A 138 1.41 -2.11 20.23
N ARG A 139 2.45 -1.30 20.52
CA ARG A 139 3.77 -1.47 19.93
C ARG A 139 4.44 -2.78 20.34
N GLU A 140 4.22 -3.27 21.56
CA GLU A 140 4.72 -4.59 21.95
C GLU A 140 4.06 -5.72 21.14
N ILE A 141 2.77 -5.60 20.82
CA ILE A 141 2.10 -6.54 19.90
C ILE A 141 2.81 -6.53 18.53
N LEU A 142 3.09 -5.34 17.98
CA LEU A 142 3.80 -5.22 16.70
C LEU A 142 5.21 -5.81 16.73
N ARG A 143 5.95 -5.67 17.84
CA ARG A 143 7.29 -6.25 18.01
C ARG A 143 7.30 -7.77 18.06
N SER A 144 6.20 -8.39 18.48
CA SER A 144 6.06 -9.84 18.48
C SER A 144 5.76 -10.42 17.09
N HIS A 145 5.40 -9.58 16.12
CA HIS A 145 5.21 -10.02 14.74
C HIS A 145 6.54 -10.27 14.04
N GLN A 146 6.69 -11.46 13.46
CA GLN A 146 7.80 -11.80 12.58
C GLN A 146 7.26 -12.55 11.36
N TYR A 147 7.78 -12.21 10.18
CA TYR A 147 7.62 -13.05 9.00
C TYR A 147 8.48 -14.30 9.16
N GLY A 148 8.00 -15.43 8.65
CA GLY A 148 8.81 -16.65 8.59
C GLY A 148 10.04 -16.47 7.69
N ASP A 149 11.03 -17.34 7.87
CA ASP A 149 12.28 -17.33 7.11
C ASP A 149 12.03 -17.23 5.60
N GLY A 150 12.68 -16.28 4.92
CA GLY A 150 12.52 -16.06 3.49
C GLY A 150 11.32 -15.20 3.09
N GLU A 151 10.51 -14.72 4.04
CA GLU A 151 9.29 -13.94 3.78
C GLU A 151 9.38 -12.48 4.25
N SER A 152 10.47 -12.05 4.89
CA SER A 152 10.62 -10.67 5.34
C SER A 152 10.89 -9.70 4.17
N TYR A 153 10.55 -8.42 4.35
CA TYR A 153 10.76 -7.39 3.33
C TYR A 153 12.22 -7.31 2.84
N ALA A 154 13.19 -7.46 3.75
CA ALA A 154 14.60 -7.38 3.42
C ALA A 154 15.09 -8.56 2.53
N GLU A 155 14.31 -9.63 2.44
CA GLU A 155 14.65 -10.86 1.71
C GLU A 155 14.12 -10.88 0.27
N TYR A 156 13.74 -9.72 -0.27
CA TYR A 156 13.39 -9.56 -1.69
C TYR A 156 14.43 -10.23 -2.61
N ARG A 157 13.92 -10.92 -3.64
CA ARG A 157 14.72 -11.58 -4.67
C ARG A 157 14.31 -11.08 -6.04
N GLN A 158 15.29 -11.02 -6.95
CA GLN A 158 15.00 -10.74 -8.34
C GLN A 158 14.00 -11.77 -8.89
N GLY A 159 12.91 -11.28 -9.47
CA GLY A 159 11.81 -12.11 -9.97
C GLY A 159 10.61 -12.24 -9.02
N ASP A 160 10.70 -11.74 -7.77
CA ASP A 160 9.54 -11.66 -6.89
C ASP A 160 8.45 -10.77 -7.51
N ARG A 161 7.18 -11.18 -7.31
CA ARG A 161 6.03 -10.42 -7.80
C ARG A 161 6.00 -9.06 -7.14
N ILE A 162 6.05 -7.99 -7.93
CA ILE A 162 5.90 -6.61 -7.46
C ILE A 162 4.41 -6.28 -7.30
N ALA A 163 4.06 -5.59 -6.22
CA ALA A 163 2.71 -5.11 -5.99
C ALA A 163 2.28 -4.11 -7.07
N GLN A 164 0.99 -4.12 -7.39
CA GLN A 164 0.44 -3.25 -8.45
C GLN A 164 0.28 -1.79 -8.00
N TYR A 165 0.42 -1.51 -6.71
CA TYR A 165 0.25 -0.20 -6.11
C TYR A 165 1.21 -0.02 -4.92
N GLY A 166 1.56 1.24 -4.65
CA GLY A 166 2.57 1.63 -3.66
C GLY A 166 2.01 2.06 -2.30
N LEU A 167 2.86 2.73 -1.52
CA LEU A 167 2.59 3.14 -0.14
C LEU A 167 1.38 4.08 -0.05
N GLY A 168 1.22 5.02 -0.99
CA GLY A 168 0.08 5.95 -0.96
C GLY A 168 -1.27 5.24 -1.10
N ALA A 169 -1.35 4.22 -1.96
CA ALA A 169 -2.55 3.41 -2.11
C ALA A 169 -2.81 2.54 -0.88
N LEU A 170 -1.77 2.03 -0.21
CA LEU A 170 -1.92 1.29 1.05
C LEU A 170 -2.54 2.14 2.16
N VAL A 171 -2.22 3.44 2.22
CA VAL A 171 -2.87 4.38 3.15
C VAL A 171 -4.38 4.44 2.90
N LEU A 172 -4.80 4.42 1.64
CA LEU A 172 -6.19 4.64 1.26
C LEU A 172 -7.05 3.36 1.18
N GLY A 173 -6.49 2.20 1.55
CA GLY A 173 -7.22 0.92 1.55
C GLY A 173 -6.87 -0.02 0.39
N GLY A 174 -5.71 0.15 -0.24
CA GLY A 174 -5.12 -0.82 -1.18
C GLY A 174 -5.83 -0.87 -2.53
N ALA A 175 -6.15 -2.06 -3.01
CA ALA A 175 -6.69 -2.28 -4.35
C ALA A 175 -8.00 -1.51 -4.63
N ALA A 176 -8.86 -1.36 -3.63
CA ALA A 176 -10.11 -0.62 -3.74
C ALA A 176 -9.86 0.87 -4.03
N ALA A 177 -8.82 1.45 -3.41
CA ALA A 177 -8.38 2.80 -3.68
C ALA A 177 -7.75 2.89 -5.08
N ALA A 178 -6.82 1.98 -5.42
CA ALA A 178 -6.14 1.97 -6.72
C ALA A 178 -7.12 1.94 -7.92
N ALA A 179 -8.25 1.25 -7.80
CA ALA A 179 -9.29 1.19 -8.82
C ALA A 179 -10.18 2.46 -8.88
N ALA A 180 -10.30 3.21 -7.78
CA ALA A 180 -11.30 4.27 -7.59
C ALA A 180 -10.89 5.67 -8.10
N LYS A 181 -9.91 5.77 -9.01
CA LYS A 181 -9.32 7.02 -9.56
C LYS A 181 -8.27 7.67 -8.65
N PHE A 182 -7.06 7.11 -8.65
CA PHE A 182 -5.88 7.89 -8.31
C PHE A 182 -5.15 8.32 -9.58
N GLY A 183 -5.30 9.59 -9.93
CA GLY A 183 -4.34 10.34 -10.76
C GLY A 183 -2.92 10.37 -10.18
N LEU A 184 -2.68 9.72 -9.03
CA LEU A 184 -1.36 9.49 -8.43
C LEU A 184 -0.49 8.54 -9.26
N PHE A 185 -1.08 7.66 -10.09
CA PHE A 185 -0.34 6.79 -11.01
C PHE A 185 -0.24 7.34 -12.44
N ALA A 186 -0.92 8.44 -12.76
CA ALA A 186 -0.80 9.05 -14.08
C ALA A 186 0.65 9.39 -14.44
N PRO A 187 1.48 10.02 -13.57
CA PRO A 187 2.88 10.26 -13.88
C PRO A 187 3.74 9.00 -13.87
N LEU A 188 3.53 8.00 -13.00
CA LEU A 188 4.30 6.74 -13.02
C LEU A 188 3.99 5.89 -14.26
N ILE A 189 2.72 5.70 -14.62
CA ILE A 189 2.32 5.01 -15.84
C ILE A 189 2.84 5.78 -17.06
N LEU A 190 2.77 7.10 -17.07
CA LEU A 190 3.30 7.91 -18.17
C LEU A 190 4.84 7.88 -18.23
N PHE A 191 5.53 7.79 -17.09
CA PHE A 191 6.98 7.63 -16.99
C PHE A 191 7.43 6.27 -17.53
N PHE A 192 6.82 5.16 -17.07
CA PHE A 192 7.09 3.83 -17.64
C PHE A 192 6.68 3.75 -19.12
N LYS A 193 5.57 4.38 -19.54
CA LYS A 193 5.13 4.49 -20.95
C LYS A 193 6.06 5.37 -21.81
N LYS A 194 6.86 6.26 -21.23
CA LYS A 194 7.88 7.03 -21.96
C LYS A 194 9.26 6.35 -21.92
N ALA A 195 9.61 5.72 -20.81
CA ALA A 195 10.88 5.02 -20.61
C ALA A 195 11.00 3.75 -21.48
N TRP A 196 9.92 2.98 -21.68
CA TRP A 196 9.99 1.80 -22.58
C TRP A 196 10.30 2.17 -24.03
N LYS A 197 9.95 3.39 -24.49
CA LYS A 197 10.30 3.85 -25.84
C LYS A 197 11.79 4.05 -26.00
N LEU A 198 12.47 4.54 -24.95
CA LEU A 198 13.93 4.69 -24.94
C LEU A 198 14.62 3.33 -24.89
N VAL A 199 14.09 2.39 -24.09
CA VAL A 199 14.59 1.01 -24.04
C VAL A 199 14.38 0.30 -25.38
N ALA A 200 13.18 0.41 -25.98
CA ALA A 200 12.87 -0.20 -27.27
C ALA A 200 13.71 0.41 -28.41
N ALA A 201 13.90 1.72 -28.43
CA ALA A 201 14.79 2.38 -29.39
C ALA A 201 16.26 1.94 -29.21
N GLY A 202 16.72 1.79 -27.97
CA GLY A 202 18.06 1.26 -27.67
C GLY A 202 18.25 -0.18 -28.15
N VAL A 203 17.26 -1.05 -27.93
CA VAL A 203 17.29 -2.45 -28.40
C VAL A 203 17.27 -2.53 -29.93
N VAL A 204 16.39 -1.77 -30.60
CA VAL A 204 16.33 -1.72 -32.07
C VAL A 204 17.63 -1.19 -32.67
N GLY A 205 18.21 -0.15 -32.06
CA GLY A 205 19.52 0.39 -32.45
C GLY A 205 20.65 -0.63 -32.31
N ALA A 206 20.70 -1.36 -31.19
CA ALA A 206 21.70 -2.41 -30.96
C ALA A 206 21.57 -3.57 -31.96
N VAL A 207 20.34 -4.01 -32.26
CA VAL A 207 20.08 -5.06 -33.25
C VAL A 207 20.49 -4.63 -34.65
N MET A 208 20.20 -3.39 -35.06
CA MET A 208 20.62 -2.87 -36.36
C MET A 208 22.14 -2.70 -36.48
N TRP A 209 22.81 -2.27 -35.40
CA TRP A 209 24.27 -2.15 -35.36
C TRP A 209 24.97 -3.52 -35.51
N ILE A 210 24.50 -4.53 -34.76
CA ILE A 210 25.01 -5.91 -34.88
C ILE A 210 24.76 -6.46 -36.29
N LYS A 211 23.57 -6.25 -36.85
CA LYS A 211 23.24 -6.69 -38.21
C LYS A 211 24.15 -6.04 -39.25
N ASN A 212 24.46 -4.75 -39.12
CA ASN A 212 25.39 -4.04 -40.01
C ASN A 212 26.84 -4.54 -39.89
N LEU A 213 27.30 -4.93 -38.70
CA LEU A 213 28.63 -5.53 -38.53
C LEU A 213 28.74 -6.91 -39.20
N ILE A 214 27.68 -7.72 -39.14
CA ILE A 214 27.66 -9.06 -39.74
C ILE A 214 27.51 -8.96 -41.27
N THR A 215 26.62 -8.09 -41.76
CA THR A 215 26.35 -7.95 -43.21
C THR A 215 27.40 -7.11 -43.95
N GLY A 216 28.06 -6.17 -43.28
CA GLY A 216 29.17 -5.39 -43.86
C GLY A 216 30.42 -6.22 -44.14
N ARG A 217 30.59 -7.36 -43.44
CA ARG A 217 31.70 -8.28 -43.66
C ARG A 217 31.55 -9.13 -44.93
N ASN A 218 30.32 -9.32 -45.43
CA ASN A 218 30.02 -10.16 -46.61
C ASN A 218 30.13 -9.42 -47.96
N LYS A 219 30.37 -8.11 -47.99
CA LYS A 219 30.43 -7.33 -49.25
C LYS A 219 31.83 -7.17 -49.83
N ASN A 220 32.88 -7.65 -49.18
CA ASN A 220 34.27 -7.45 -49.62
C ASN A 220 34.90 -8.64 -50.35
N GLU A 221 34.15 -9.72 -50.67
CA GLU A 221 34.72 -10.91 -51.36
C GLU A 221 34.33 -11.05 -52.84
N GLY A 222 33.65 -10.08 -53.44
CA GLY A 222 33.08 -10.21 -54.79
C GLY A 222 33.66 -9.31 -55.87
N GLY A 223 34.98 -9.05 -55.88
CA GLY A 223 35.56 -8.06 -56.80
C GLY A 223 36.99 -8.33 -57.26
N TRP A 224 37.24 -9.44 -57.98
CA TRP A 224 38.40 -9.51 -58.87
C TRP A 224 37.97 -9.75 -60.32
N ARG A 225 38.17 -8.71 -61.13
CA ARG A 225 38.15 -8.73 -62.59
C ARG A 225 39.37 -9.48 -63.13
N ARG A 226 39.22 -10.11 -64.30
CA ARG A 226 40.07 -10.04 -65.52
C ARG A 226 40.02 -11.37 -66.31
N PRO A 227 40.52 -11.41 -67.55
CA PRO A 227 40.75 -10.33 -68.51
C PRO A 227 39.68 -10.29 -69.62
#